data_AF-A0A963BSQ6-F1
#
_entry.id   AF-A0A963BSQ6-F1
#
_cell.length_a   1.000
_cell.length_b   1.000
_cell.length_c   1.000
_cell.angle_alpha   90.00
_cell.angle_beta   90.00
_cell.angle_gamma   90.00
#
_symmetry.space_group_name_H-M   'P 1'
#
loop_
_entity.id
_entity.type
_entity.pdbx_description
1 polymer ?
#
loop_
_entity_poly.entity_id
_entity_poly.type
_entity_poly.pdbx_seq_one_letter_code
_entity_poly.pdbx_strand_id
1 'polypeptide(L)'
;MHPLMPLHAVIGLCGALALVACLVLGFPRLALFVTALASYSWGALIVEGLSRVPGLLRAWHYRDWDGIYLEFDGRQVRVVEDPDGTPWVWLDDALRELHLTRPGLKLGGLDALALRQPERGPAMVSLAGVQRLARVARDPAAARFARWFERQVHEPALRRAARSDPGGRP
;
A
#
# COMPACT_ATOMS: atom_id res chain seq x y z
N MET A 1 -3.48 34.93 -12.69
CA MET A 1 -3.82 33.50 -12.84
C MET A 1 -5.32 33.38 -12.69
N HIS A 2 -6.06 33.24 -13.80
CA HIS A 2 -7.50 33.05 -13.73
C HIS A 2 -7.78 31.58 -13.35
N PRO A 3 -8.63 31.32 -12.33
CA PRO A 3 -9.09 29.97 -12.09
C PRO A 3 -9.94 29.55 -13.29
N LEU A 4 -9.42 28.62 -14.09
CA LEU A 4 -10.22 27.93 -15.09
C LEU A 4 -11.35 27.24 -14.33
N MET A 5 -12.56 27.81 -14.43
CA MET A 5 -13.76 27.14 -13.96
C MET A 5 -13.77 25.74 -14.58
N PRO A 6 -13.88 24.67 -13.77
CA PRO A 6 -13.83 23.32 -14.30
C PRO A 6 -14.96 23.20 -15.31
N LEU A 7 -14.63 22.84 -16.55
CA LEU A 7 -15.53 22.69 -17.71
C LEU A 7 -16.85 21.98 -17.34
N HIS A 8 -16.77 21.07 -16.36
CA HIS A 8 -17.86 20.28 -15.82
C HIS A 8 -18.90 21.08 -15.03
N ALA A 9 -18.50 22.14 -14.31
CA ALA A 9 -19.44 23.03 -13.62
C ALA A 9 -20.29 23.84 -14.62
N VAL A 10 -19.69 24.21 -15.75
CA VAL A 10 -20.38 24.89 -16.86
C VAL A 10 -21.38 23.94 -17.52
N ILE A 11 -20.99 22.68 -17.76
CA ILE A 11 -21.88 21.65 -18.33
C ILE A 11 -23.06 21.34 -17.39
N GLY A 12 -22.81 21.24 -16.08
CA GLY A 12 -23.85 21.02 -15.07
C GLY A 12 -24.85 22.18 -14.99
N LEU A 13 -24.35 23.42 -15.02
CA LEU A 13 -25.19 24.62 -15.02
C LEU A 13 -26.04 24.71 -16.30
N CYS A 14 -25.45 24.46 -17.47
CA CYS A 14 -26.18 24.44 -18.74
C CYS A 14 -27.26 23.35 -18.78
N GLY A 15 -26.99 22.16 -18.24
CA GLY A 15 -27.97 21.08 -18.15
C GLY A 15 -29.15 21.42 -17.23
N ALA A 16 -28.90 22.02 -16.08
CA ALA A 16 -29.94 22.48 -15.15
C ALA A 16 -30.81 23.58 -15.76
N LEU A 17 -30.21 24.56 -16.46
CA LEU A 17 -30.93 25.63 -17.14
C LEU A 17 -31.79 25.10 -18.30
N ALA A 18 -31.26 24.16 -19.09
CA ALA A 18 -32.01 23.52 -20.17
C ALA A 18 -33.22 22.72 -19.63
N LEU A 19 -33.07 22.04 -18.50
CA LEU A 19 -34.15 21.31 -17.83
C LEU A 19 -35.28 22.26 -17.37
N VAL A 20 -34.92 23.35 -16.70
CA VAL A 20 -35.88 24.37 -16.23
C VAL A 20 -36.62 24.99 -17.42
N ALA A 21 -35.91 25.32 -18.50
CA ALA A 21 -36.53 25.87 -19.71
C ALA A 21 -37.51 24.87 -20.35
N CYS A 22 -37.18 23.57 -20.42
CA CYS A 22 -38.08 22.55 -20.97
C CYS A 22 -39.36 22.37 -20.14
N LEU A 23 -39.26 22.49 -18.80
CA LEU A 23 -40.41 22.41 -17.90
C LEU A 23 -41.32 23.63 -18.03
N VAL A 24 -40.75 24.83 -18.10
CA VAL A 24 -41.51 26.09 -18.25
C VAL A 24 -42.22 26.16 -19.60
N LEU A 25 -41.58 25.67 -20.67
CA LEU A 25 -42.12 25.69 -22.03
C LEU A 25 -43.07 24.51 -22.34
N GLY A 26 -43.31 23.60 -21.39
CA GLY A 26 -44.28 22.50 -21.55
C GLY A 26 -43.82 21.38 -22.50
N PHE A 27 -42.52 21.12 -22.59
CA PHE A 27 -41.95 20.04 -23.43
C PHE A 27 -41.46 18.84 -22.58
N PRO A 28 -42.36 18.01 -22.03
CA PRO A 28 -42.00 16.96 -21.07
C PRO A 28 -41.11 15.86 -21.68
N ARG A 29 -41.26 15.58 -22.98
CA ARG A 29 -40.41 14.60 -23.69
C ARG A 29 -38.97 15.08 -23.86
N LEU A 30 -38.76 16.38 -24.07
CA LEU A 30 -37.44 16.97 -24.20
C LEU A 30 -36.74 17.04 -22.83
N ALA A 31 -37.50 17.34 -21.77
CA ALA A 31 -37.01 17.30 -20.39
C ALA A 31 -36.43 15.92 -20.04
N LEU A 32 -37.13 14.83 -20.34
CA LEU A 32 -36.63 13.46 -20.10
C LEU A 32 -35.31 13.17 -20.82
N PHE A 33 -35.15 13.66 -22.05
CA PHE A 33 -33.93 13.48 -22.83
C PHE A 33 -32.74 14.26 -22.25
N VAL A 34 -32.97 15.50 -21.82
CA VAL A 34 -31.95 16.34 -21.16
C VAL A 34 -31.52 15.73 -19.82
N THR A 35 -32.46 15.19 -19.03
CA THR A 35 -32.13 14.51 -17.77
C THR A 35 -31.29 13.26 -18.03
N ALA A 36 -31.63 12.45 -19.04
CA ALA A 36 -30.87 11.23 -19.36
C ALA A 36 -29.43 11.53 -19.77
N LEU A 37 -29.22 12.56 -20.61
CA LEU A 37 -27.88 13.03 -21.01
C LEU A 37 -27.09 13.56 -19.81
N ALA A 38 -27.72 14.34 -18.94
CA ALA A 38 -27.08 14.81 -17.71
C ALA A 38 -26.70 13.63 -16.81
N SER A 39 -27.61 12.69 -16.55
CA SER A 39 -27.35 11.50 -15.73
C SER A 39 -26.21 10.64 -16.28
N TYR A 40 -26.12 10.46 -17.60
CA TYR A 40 -25.00 9.75 -18.23
C TYR A 40 -23.66 10.46 -18.00
N SER A 41 -23.63 11.78 -18.19
CA SER A 41 -22.43 12.60 -18.00
C SER A 41 -21.93 12.58 -16.55
N TRP A 42 -22.86 12.67 -15.59
CA TRP A 42 -22.56 12.59 -14.16
C TRP A 42 -22.15 11.17 -13.74
N GLY A 43 -22.78 10.14 -14.31
CA GLY A 43 -22.44 8.75 -14.06
C GLY A 43 -20.99 8.41 -14.43
N ALA A 44 -20.53 8.86 -15.60
CA ALA A 44 -19.15 8.66 -16.04
C ALA A 44 -18.14 9.33 -15.08
N LEU A 45 -18.43 10.53 -14.59
CA LEU A 45 -17.58 11.23 -13.62
C LEU A 45 -17.54 10.55 -12.25
N ILE A 46 -18.67 10.03 -11.78
CA ILE A 46 -18.74 9.26 -10.53
C ILE A 46 -17.93 7.98 -10.67
N VAL A 47 -18.06 7.26 -11.79
CA VAL A 47 -17.29 6.04 -12.06
C VAL A 47 -15.79 6.32 -12.16
N GLU A 48 -15.39 7.41 -12.84
CA GLU A 48 -13.97 7.77 -12.96
C GLU A 48 -13.38 8.35 -11.66
N GLY A 49 -14.18 9.09 -10.89
CA GLY A 49 -13.81 9.50 -9.54
C GLY A 49 -13.63 8.29 -8.62
N LEU A 50 -14.62 7.39 -8.60
CA LEU A 50 -14.58 6.16 -7.82
C LEU A 50 -13.50 5.18 -8.28
N SER A 51 -13.08 5.19 -9.55
CA SER A 51 -11.96 4.35 -10.01
C SER A 51 -10.59 4.88 -9.56
N ARG A 52 -10.49 6.19 -9.29
CA ARG A 52 -9.29 6.83 -8.71
C ARG A 52 -9.23 6.76 -7.19
N VAL A 53 -10.37 6.64 -6.51
CA VAL A 53 -10.46 6.46 -5.05
C VAL A 53 -9.61 5.28 -4.55
N PRO A 54 -9.63 4.08 -5.17
CA PRO A 54 -8.73 2.99 -4.82
C PRO A 54 -7.26 3.36 -4.94
N GLY A 55 -6.85 4.11 -5.98
CA GLY A 55 -5.47 4.56 -6.15
C GLY A 55 -5.03 5.58 -5.11
N LEU A 56 -5.92 6.50 -4.72
CA LEU A 56 -5.68 7.48 -3.66
C LEU A 56 -5.69 6.84 -2.27
N LEU A 57 -6.63 5.93 -1.99
CA LEU A 57 -6.63 5.11 -0.78
C LEU A 57 -5.39 4.21 -0.71
N ARG A 58 -4.92 3.71 -1.85
CA ARG A 58 -3.68 2.93 -1.97
C ARG A 58 -2.46 3.79 -1.64
N ALA A 59 -2.38 5.01 -2.19
CA ALA A 59 -1.32 5.96 -1.88
C ALA A 59 -1.35 6.43 -0.42
N TRP A 60 -2.55 6.55 0.17
CA TRP A 60 -2.73 6.96 1.56
C TRP A 60 -2.41 5.82 2.54
N HIS A 61 -2.87 4.60 2.26
CA HIS A 61 -2.65 3.42 3.10
C HIS A 61 -1.20 2.90 3.02
N TYR A 62 -0.52 3.04 1.87
CA TYR A 62 0.90 2.71 1.74
C TYR A 62 1.84 3.86 2.14
N ARG A 63 1.32 5.05 2.46
CA ARG A 63 2.14 6.17 2.96
C ARG A 63 2.86 5.82 4.26
N ASP A 64 2.25 4.96 5.08
CA ASP A 64 2.83 4.49 6.34
C ASP A 64 3.72 3.25 6.15
N TRP A 65 3.79 2.71 4.93
CA TRP A 65 4.56 1.51 4.56
C TRP A 65 5.81 1.87 3.73
N ASP A 66 6.20 3.14 3.72
CA ASP A 66 7.51 3.59 3.24
C ASP A 66 8.57 3.07 4.22
N GLY A 67 8.91 1.80 4.05
CA GLY A 67 9.90 1.11 4.86
C GLY A 67 11.23 1.85 4.87
N ILE A 68 11.98 1.66 5.95
CA ILE A 68 13.34 2.16 6.07
C ILE A 68 14.23 1.34 5.13
N TYR A 69 14.99 2.03 4.29
CA TYR A 69 16.00 1.41 3.45
C TYR A 69 17.31 1.35 4.22
N LEU A 70 17.81 0.13 4.42
CA LEU A 70 19.08 -0.11 5.10
C LEU A 70 20.03 -0.82 4.16
N GLU A 71 21.30 -0.42 4.21
CA GLU A 71 22.31 -0.99 3.34
C GLU A 71 22.87 -2.31 3.91
N PHE A 72 22.91 -3.33 3.06
CA PHE A 72 23.62 -4.59 3.29
C PHE A 72 24.42 -4.93 2.05
N ASP A 73 25.74 -5.08 2.20
CA ASP A 73 26.65 -5.50 1.11
C ASP A 73 26.53 -4.64 -0.17
N GLY A 74 26.40 -3.31 -0.01
CA GLY A 74 26.24 -2.36 -1.11
C GLY A 74 24.84 -2.32 -1.74
N ARG A 75 23.86 -3.01 -1.15
CA ARG A 75 22.47 -3.07 -1.64
C ARG A 75 21.49 -2.53 -0.61
N GLN A 76 20.44 -1.90 -1.10
CA GLN A 76 19.34 -1.40 -0.27
C GLN A 76 18.34 -2.52 0.01
N VAL A 77 18.13 -2.79 1.30
CA VAL A 77 17.16 -3.77 1.80
C VAL A 77 16.02 -3.02 2.47
N ARG A 78 14.79 -3.30 2.04
CA ARG A 78 13.61 -2.61 2.56
C ARG A 78 13.07 -3.27 3.83
N VAL A 79 13.05 -2.51 4.92
CA VAL A 79 12.52 -2.92 6.21
C VAL A 79 11.27 -2.13 6.53
N VAL A 80 10.19 -2.82 6.90
CA VAL A 80 8.93 -2.23 7.34
C VAL A 80 8.72 -2.54 8.81
N GLU A 81 8.29 -1.57 9.60
CA GLU A 81 7.86 -1.82 10.98
C GLU A 81 6.35 -1.95 11.03
N ASP A 82 5.85 -2.95 11.77
CA ASP A 82 4.43 -3.07 12.09
C ASP A 82 4.00 -1.95 13.06
N PRO A 83 2.71 -1.59 13.17
CA PRO A 83 2.16 -0.86 14.31
C PRO A 83 2.67 -1.28 15.70
N ASP A 84 2.97 -2.57 15.92
CA ASP A 84 3.55 -3.08 17.17
C ASP A 84 5.06 -2.83 17.31
N GLY A 85 5.68 -2.09 16.37
CA GLY A 85 7.11 -1.80 16.32
C GLY A 85 7.99 -2.99 15.93
N THR A 86 7.39 -4.10 15.49
CA THR A 86 8.14 -5.29 15.05
C THR A 86 8.66 -5.09 13.63
N PRO A 87 9.97 -5.26 13.37
CA PRO A 87 10.51 -5.08 12.03
C PRO A 87 10.36 -6.34 11.17
N TRP A 88 10.01 -6.10 9.91
CA TRP A 88 9.78 -7.07 8.86
C TRP A 88 10.62 -6.68 7.64
N VAL A 89 11.16 -7.65 6.91
CA VAL A 89 11.82 -7.42 5.61
C VAL A 89 10.95 -7.98 4.50
N TRP A 90 10.97 -7.34 3.34
CA TRP A 90 10.29 -7.88 2.17
C TRP A 90 10.90 -9.24 1.78
N LEU A 91 10.04 -10.22 1.53
CA LEU A 91 10.47 -11.57 1.19
C LEU A 91 11.34 -11.59 -0.06
N ASP A 92 11.06 -10.74 -1.06
CA ASP A 92 11.86 -10.66 -2.28
C ASP A 92 13.28 -10.15 -2.04
N ASP A 93 13.44 -9.12 -1.21
CA ASP A 93 14.78 -8.63 -0.83
C ASP A 93 15.52 -9.69 -0.01
N ALA A 94 14.83 -10.33 0.95
CA ALA A 94 15.42 -11.41 1.73
C ALA A 94 15.85 -12.59 0.85
N LEU A 95 15.01 -13.05 -0.08
CA LEU A 95 15.36 -14.13 -1.00
C LEU A 95 16.52 -13.74 -1.93
N ARG A 96 16.54 -12.49 -2.41
CA ARG A 96 17.63 -11.95 -3.23
C ARG A 96 18.96 -11.97 -2.48
N GLU A 97 19.01 -11.49 -1.24
CA GLU A 97 20.26 -11.48 -0.45
C GLU A 97 20.66 -12.87 0.04
N LEU A 98 19.70 -13.80 0.15
CA LEU A 98 19.96 -15.19 0.48
C LEU A 98 20.27 -16.06 -0.75
N HIS A 99 20.30 -15.45 -1.95
CA HIS A 99 20.51 -16.13 -3.23
C HIS A 99 19.52 -17.29 -3.46
N LEU A 100 18.34 -17.19 -2.88
CA LEU A 100 17.27 -18.17 -2.98
C LEU A 100 16.29 -17.74 -4.07
N THR A 101 15.90 -18.66 -4.94
CA THR A 101 14.84 -18.41 -5.91
C THR A 101 13.49 -18.82 -5.31
N ARG A 102 12.43 -18.02 -5.51
CA ARG A 102 11.05 -18.38 -5.13
C ARG A 102 10.57 -19.77 -5.60
N PRO A 103 10.84 -20.23 -6.84
CA PRO A 103 10.33 -21.53 -7.30
C PRO A 103 10.99 -22.67 -6.53
N GLY A 104 10.18 -23.41 -5.78
CA GLY A 104 10.60 -24.57 -4.98
C GLY A 104 10.73 -24.30 -3.47
N LEU A 105 10.67 -23.04 -3.04
CA LEU A 105 10.70 -22.72 -1.62
C LEU A 105 9.33 -22.99 -0.99
N LYS A 106 9.22 -24.06 -0.21
CA LYS A 106 7.99 -24.39 0.54
C LYS A 106 7.78 -23.40 1.68
N LEU A 107 7.28 -22.22 1.35
CA LEU A 107 6.91 -21.16 2.29
C LEU A 107 5.83 -21.62 3.28
N GLY A 108 5.03 -22.63 2.93
CA GLY A 108 4.01 -23.22 3.81
C GLY A 108 4.55 -23.89 5.07
N GLY A 109 5.87 -23.98 5.24
CA GLY A 109 6.49 -24.37 6.51
C GLY A 109 6.74 -23.21 7.47
N LEU A 110 6.74 -21.95 7.00
CA LEU A 110 6.93 -20.78 7.85
C LEU A 110 5.63 -20.49 8.60
N ASP A 111 5.71 -20.42 9.93
CA ASP A 111 4.56 -20.05 10.75
C ASP A 111 4.13 -18.61 10.45
N ALA A 112 2.89 -18.25 10.80
CA ALA A 112 2.35 -16.90 10.62
C ALA A 112 3.20 -15.81 11.32
N LEU A 113 3.96 -16.18 12.35
CA LEU A 113 4.93 -15.31 13.03
C LEU A 113 6.21 -15.05 12.22
N ALA A 114 6.52 -15.93 11.25
CA ALA A 114 7.72 -15.88 10.42
C ALA A 114 7.44 -15.29 9.03
N LEU A 115 6.22 -15.43 8.54
CA LEU A 115 5.77 -14.97 7.23
C LEU A 115 4.44 -14.23 7.37
N ARG A 116 4.45 -12.96 6.98
CA ARG A 116 3.24 -12.15 6.87
C ARG A 116 2.94 -11.93 5.40
N GLN A 117 1.77 -12.39 4.98
CA GLN A 117 1.27 -12.16 3.63
C GLN A 117 0.06 -11.22 3.73
N PRO A 118 0.25 -9.90 3.53
CA PRO A 118 -0.89 -8.98 3.51
C PRO A 118 -1.83 -9.34 2.35
N GLU A 119 -3.15 -9.16 2.53
CA GLU A 119 -4.15 -9.47 1.49
C GLU A 119 -3.85 -8.78 0.15
N ARG A 120 -3.20 -7.61 0.21
CA ARG A 120 -2.70 -6.88 -0.95
C ARG A 120 -1.32 -6.28 -0.63
N GLY A 121 -0.27 -6.93 -1.10
CA GLY A 121 1.10 -6.45 -0.97
C GLY A 121 2.15 -7.56 -1.10
N PRO A 122 3.44 -7.21 -1.08
CA PRO A 122 4.51 -8.21 -1.05
C PRO A 122 4.47 -8.98 0.26
N ALA A 123 4.81 -10.27 0.20
CA ALA A 123 5.03 -11.05 1.40
C ALA A 123 6.24 -10.51 2.17
N MET A 124 6.19 -10.58 3.48
CA MET A 124 7.22 -10.08 4.38
C MET A 124 7.62 -11.18 5.36
N VAL A 125 8.87 -11.16 5.81
CA VAL A 125 9.41 -12.12 6.76
C VAL A 125 9.99 -11.43 7.97
N SER A 126 9.73 -12.00 9.14
CA SER A 126 10.30 -11.54 10.40
C SER A 126 11.71 -12.09 10.57
N LEU A 127 12.40 -11.72 11.66
CA LEU A 127 13.71 -12.27 12.01
C LEU A 127 13.71 -13.81 12.01
N ALA A 128 12.67 -14.44 12.58
CA ALA A 128 12.55 -15.90 12.61
C ALA A 128 12.46 -16.50 11.19
N GLY A 129 11.75 -15.82 10.29
CA GLY A 129 11.68 -16.15 8.87
C GLY A 129 13.05 -16.05 8.21
N VAL A 130 13.75 -14.93 8.38
CA VAL A 130 15.10 -14.71 7.83
C VAL A 130 16.09 -15.77 8.34
N GLN A 131 16.12 -16.05 9.64
CA GLN A 131 16.99 -17.08 10.22
C GLN A 131 16.68 -18.47 9.68
N ARG A 132 15.41 -18.78 9.41
CA ARG A 132 15.02 -20.05 8.81
C ARG A 132 15.41 -20.13 7.34
N LEU A 133 15.17 -19.08 6.57
CA LEU A 133 15.62 -19.00 5.17
C LEU A 133 17.15 -19.12 5.09
N ALA A 134 17.88 -18.50 6.00
CA ALA A 134 19.34 -18.61 6.06
C ALA A 134 19.82 -20.04 6.35
N ARG A 135 19.13 -20.76 7.24
CA ARG A 135 19.39 -22.20 7.49
C ARG A 135 19.12 -23.06 6.26
N VAL A 136 18.11 -22.71 5.46
CA VAL A 136 17.78 -23.42 4.20
C VAL A 136 18.84 -23.15 3.13
N ALA A 137 19.30 -21.90 2.98
CA ALA A 137 20.32 -21.52 2.00
C ALA A 137 21.67 -22.21 2.25
N ARG A 138 22.00 -22.53 3.52
CA ARG A 138 23.28 -23.15 3.93
C ARG A 138 24.53 -22.39 3.45
N ASP A 139 24.39 -21.08 3.20
CA ASP A 139 25.46 -20.20 2.70
C ASP A 139 26.01 -19.32 3.84
N PRO A 140 27.34 -19.16 3.98
CA PRO A 140 27.94 -18.15 4.84
C PRO A 140 27.38 -16.73 4.64
N ALA A 141 27.06 -16.32 3.41
CA ALA A 141 26.45 -15.03 3.11
C ALA A 141 25.07 -14.90 3.75
N ALA A 142 24.28 -15.97 3.71
CA ALA A 142 22.98 -16.04 4.35
C ALA A 142 23.05 -15.89 5.88
N ALA A 143 24.05 -16.51 6.51
CA ALA A 143 24.31 -16.32 7.94
C ALA A 143 24.76 -14.88 8.28
N ARG A 144 25.51 -14.22 7.38
CA ARG A 144 25.84 -12.78 7.54
C ARG A 144 24.59 -11.91 7.45
N PHE A 145 23.71 -12.15 6.49
CA PHE A 145 22.46 -11.41 6.33
C PHE A 145 21.57 -11.56 7.56
N ALA A 146 21.37 -12.79 8.07
CA ALA A 146 20.57 -13.01 9.27
C ALA A 146 21.12 -12.27 10.50
N ARG A 147 22.44 -12.31 10.71
CA ARG A 147 23.10 -11.59 11.81
C ARG A 147 23.04 -10.07 11.65
N TRP A 148 23.16 -9.59 10.42
CA TRP A 148 22.99 -8.18 10.11
C TRP A 148 21.55 -7.74 10.43
N PHE A 149 20.55 -8.49 9.98
CA PHE A 149 19.15 -8.19 10.21
C PHE A 149 18.83 -8.16 11.72
N GLU A 150 19.34 -9.12 12.46
CA GLU A 150 19.22 -9.15 13.92
C GLU A 150 19.82 -7.90 14.59
N ARG A 151 21.08 -7.57 14.31
CA ARG A 151 21.82 -6.50 15.01
C ARG A 151 21.47 -5.10 14.55
N GLN A 152 21.23 -4.91 13.27
CA GLN A 152 21.03 -3.59 12.66
C GLN A 152 19.55 -3.23 12.53
N VAL A 153 18.66 -4.21 12.57
CA VAL A 153 17.22 -3.99 12.37
C VAL A 153 16.43 -4.37 13.61
N HIS A 154 16.58 -5.61 14.08
CA HIS A 154 15.74 -6.13 15.16
C HIS A 154 16.09 -5.56 16.53
N GLU A 155 17.37 -5.58 16.93
CA GLU A 155 17.81 -5.04 18.22
C GLU A 155 17.55 -3.53 18.39
N PRO A 156 17.78 -2.66 17.38
CA PRO A 156 17.43 -1.25 17.48
C PRO A 156 15.93 -1.01 17.61
N ALA A 157 15.09 -1.80 16.91
CA ALA A 157 13.64 -1.72 17.04
C ALA A 157 13.18 -2.09 18.46
N LEU A 158 13.69 -3.18 19.04
CA LEU A 158 13.41 -3.57 20.42
C LEU A 158 13.83 -2.49 21.42
N ARG A 159 15.01 -1.88 21.23
CA ARG A 159 15.48 -0.78 22.08
C ARG A 159 14.61 0.46 21.98
N ARG A 160 14.07 0.76 20.78
CA ARG A 160 13.10 1.85 20.60
C ARG A 160 11.79 1.54 21.32
N ALA A 161 11.25 0.34 21.12
CA ALA A 161 10.02 -0.10 21.81
C ALA A 161 10.15 -0.01 23.33
N ALA A 162 11.26 -0.50 23.90
CA ALA A 162 11.52 -0.44 25.35
C ALA A 162 11.67 1.00 25.89
N ARG A 163 12.09 1.96 25.08
CA ARG A 163 12.16 3.39 25.46
C ARG A 163 10.81 4.11 25.31
N SER A 164 9.98 3.64 24.39
CA SER A 164 8.66 4.19 24.10
C SER A 164 7.57 3.72 25.06
N ASP A 165 7.86 2.74 25.93
CA ASP A 165 7.02 2.35 27.06
C ASP A 165 7.58 2.90 28.39
N PRO A 166 7.32 4.17 28.73
CA PRO A 166 7.69 4.75 30.03
C PRO A 166 6.73 4.36 31.17
N GLY A 167 5.77 3.45 30.95
CA GLY A 167 4.65 3.17 31.86
C GLY A 167 4.57 1.74 32.40
N GLY A 168 5.29 0.77 31.83
CA GLY A 168 5.34 -0.61 32.30
C GLY A 168 6.01 -0.78 33.66
N ARG A 169 5.27 -0.54 34.75
CA ARG A 169 5.64 -1.01 36.09
C ARG A 169 5.70 -2.55 36.08
N PRO A 170 6.71 -3.17 36.72
CA PRO A 170 6.66 -4.58 37.08
C PRO A 170 5.50 -4.88 38.04
#